data_AF-A0A917U8R0-F1
#
_entry.id   AF-A0A917U8R0-F1
#
_cell.length_a   1.000
_cell.length_b   1.000
_cell.length_c   1.000
_cell.angle_alpha   90.00
_cell.angle_beta   90.00
_cell.angle_gamma   90.00
#
_symmetry.space_group_name_H-M   'P 1'
#
loop_
_entity.id
_entity.type
_entity.pdbx_description
1 polymer ?
#
loop_
_entity_poly.entity_id
_entity_poly.type
_entity_poly.pdbx_seq_one_letter_code
_entity_poly.pdbx_strand_id
1 'polypeptide(L)'
;MQIIPLAQLRETDERSQRFTPLGLGLDRMLAPESAATYHQETVAQIDLADDVAQGTRDAFERLRNIRAYGVLCYEIYTLVNDHALLVIEQALRDRFIDFHDGSCTFAHRDGRENTITIGEYDDVYKAAKRYSPGRGYRLRVGGGPATVEFNGMLDGLRTWARAAGLLRGQRNRGIEQLLAKLRNSVAHPSSTHLLTPVDCAMTLRDLAEFINQLWGVPTPGGRLYPAPAERDVLFIGWNANGSMTLAPADHLTAGLIRLDDIEQCVIVRAFFGPGARLEDPDLHYFNSRYENTRLPTEYLWGPGSPTEAAAWLTTIHPTCDSVDLLDQVFAIRHDGDRLYRPMKPGVVALLDPGDQTGHWYLIQADLPQDAFIHIQRLLAAEPECRQAGECMACPVEILDQGTVEELVRRGHLAPTSTALPPAFCLRDDIPSWQPAPLRTNREPARPSARRSRRNRRGGAR
;
A
#
# COMPACT_ATOMS: atom_id res chain seq x y z
N MET A 1 -15.98 -20.84 -39.56
CA MET A 1 -14.70 -21.26 -38.95
C MET A 1 -13.98 -22.15 -39.94
N GLN A 2 -12.77 -21.79 -40.37
CA GLN A 2 -11.92 -22.70 -41.15
C GLN A 2 -11.25 -23.69 -40.19
N ILE A 3 -11.19 -24.96 -40.56
CA ILE A 3 -10.52 -25.98 -39.76
C ILE A 3 -9.02 -25.88 -40.03
N ILE A 4 -8.24 -25.64 -38.98
CA ILE A 4 -6.78 -25.46 -39.04
C ILE A 4 -6.11 -26.82 -38.72
N PRO A 5 -5.10 -27.27 -39.48
CA PRO A 5 -4.36 -28.50 -39.19
C PRO A 5 -3.58 -28.43 -37.87
N LEU A 6 -3.37 -29.58 -37.21
CA LEU A 6 -2.61 -29.66 -35.96
C LEU A 6 -1.18 -29.09 -36.08
N ALA A 7 -0.52 -29.24 -37.23
CA ALA A 7 0.81 -28.68 -37.44
C ALA A 7 0.81 -27.16 -37.26
N GLN A 8 -0.17 -26.47 -37.86
CA GLN A 8 -0.32 -25.03 -37.77
C GLN A 8 -0.77 -24.58 -36.37
N LEU A 9 -1.55 -25.39 -35.64
CA LEU A 9 -1.90 -25.12 -34.23
C LEU A 9 -0.70 -25.21 -33.27
N ARG A 10 0.40 -25.86 -33.68
CA ARG A 10 1.63 -26.00 -32.89
C ARG A 10 2.67 -24.94 -33.23
N GLU A 11 2.43 -24.12 -34.24
CA GLU A 11 3.29 -22.99 -34.54
C GLU A 11 3.14 -21.94 -33.44
N THR A 12 4.27 -21.39 -33.00
CA THR A 12 4.28 -20.31 -32.01
C THR A 12 3.80 -19.01 -32.62
N ASP A 13 3.07 -18.24 -31.84
CA ASP A 13 2.63 -16.90 -32.20
C ASP A 13 3.82 -15.93 -32.17
N GLU A 14 4.07 -15.25 -33.30
CA GLU A 14 5.18 -14.29 -33.46
C GLU A 14 5.14 -13.19 -32.39
N ARG A 15 3.94 -12.72 -32.02
CA ARG A 15 3.75 -11.66 -31.02
C ARG A 15 4.31 -12.08 -29.67
N SER A 16 4.14 -13.35 -29.30
CA SER A 16 4.64 -13.91 -28.04
C SER A 16 6.17 -13.98 -28.01
N GLN A 17 6.81 -14.20 -29.16
CA GLN A 17 8.28 -14.31 -29.27
C GLN A 17 9.01 -12.97 -29.10
N ARG A 18 8.31 -11.85 -29.30
CA ARG A 18 8.88 -10.50 -29.17
C ARG A 18 9.07 -10.06 -27.72
N PHE A 19 8.51 -10.78 -26.74
CA PHE A 19 8.71 -10.48 -25.33
C PHE A 19 9.92 -11.24 -24.81
N THR A 20 10.99 -10.50 -24.50
CA THR A 20 12.29 -11.03 -24.08
C THR A 20 12.58 -10.66 -22.61
N PRO A 21 13.63 -11.24 -21.98
CA PRO A 21 14.07 -10.82 -20.65
C PRO A 21 14.44 -9.33 -20.54
N LEU A 22 14.76 -8.67 -21.67
CA LEU A 22 15.07 -7.24 -21.73
C LEU A 22 13.85 -6.37 -22.09
N GLY A 23 12.65 -6.95 -22.08
CA GLY A 23 11.41 -6.28 -22.48
C GLY A 23 11.00 -6.58 -23.92
N LEU A 24 10.22 -5.66 -24.51
CA LEU A 24 9.68 -5.79 -25.86
C LEU A 24 10.77 -5.59 -26.93
N GLY A 25 11.10 -6.65 -27.66
CA GLY A 25 11.98 -6.62 -28.81
C GLY A 25 11.26 -6.12 -30.06
N LEU A 26 11.63 -4.92 -30.52
CA LEU A 26 11.12 -4.36 -31.78
C LEU A 26 11.72 -5.09 -32.99
N ASP A 27 13.02 -5.35 -32.95
CA ASP A 27 13.79 -6.01 -34.03
C ASP A 27 14.37 -7.36 -33.62
N ARG A 28 13.96 -7.88 -32.46
CA ARG A 28 14.47 -9.14 -31.91
C ARG A 28 13.33 -10.02 -31.42
N MET A 29 13.46 -11.31 -31.68
CA MET A 29 12.53 -12.34 -31.25
C MET A 29 13.32 -13.48 -30.64
N LEU A 30 12.73 -14.09 -29.61
CA LEU A 30 13.21 -15.35 -29.09
C LEU A 30 12.90 -16.48 -30.09
N ALA A 31 13.76 -17.50 -30.13
CA ALA A 31 13.40 -18.75 -30.77
C ALA A 31 12.14 -19.34 -30.09
N PRO A 32 11.30 -20.12 -30.80
CA PRO A 32 10.08 -20.73 -30.26
C PRO A 32 10.27 -21.39 -28.88
N GLU A 33 11.31 -22.21 -28.73
CA GLU A 33 11.61 -22.95 -27.49
C GLU A 33 12.09 -22.02 -26.37
N SER A 34 12.90 -21.01 -26.72
CA SER A 34 13.32 -19.98 -25.77
C SER A 34 12.14 -19.14 -25.30
N ALA A 35 11.20 -18.80 -26.18
CA ALA A 35 9.98 -18.09 -25.82
C ALA A 35 9.11 -18.92 -24.88
N ALA A 36 8.91 -20.20 -25.20
CA ALA A 36 8.13 -21.11 -24.35
C ALA A 36 8.77 -21.28 -22.95
N THR A 37 10.10 -21.42 -22.88
CA THR A 37 10.84 -21.53 -21.62
C THR A 37 10.72 -20.25 -20.81
N TYR A 38 11.03 -19.10 -21.42
CA TYR A 38 10.96 -17.80 -20.77
C TYR A 38 9.56 -17.52 -20.21
N HIS A 39 8.52 -17.72 -21.01
CA HIS A 39 7.15 -17.47 -20.55
C HIS A 39 6.77 -18.42 -19.41
N GLN A 40 7.19 -19.68 -19.38
CA GLN A 40 6.93 -20.56 -18.23
C GLN A 40 7.69 -20.10 -16.97
N GLU A 41 8.97 -19.78 -17.10
CA GLU A 41 9.82 -19.34 -15.97
C GLU A 41 9.29 -18.08 -15.30
N THR A 42 8.70 -17.13 -16.06
CA THR A 42 8.15 -15.89 -15.49
C THR A 42 7.04 -16.08 -14.45
N VAL A 43 6.38 -17.25 -14.43
CA VAL A 43 5.32 -17.60 -13.47
C VAL A 43 5.61 -18.88 -12.68
N ALA A 44 6.75 -19.53 -12.92
CA ALA A 44 7.15 -20.76 -12.23
C ALA A 44 7.42 -20.53 -10.74
N GLN A 45 7.87 -19.33 -10.36
CA GLN A 45 8.23 -18.95 -9.00
C GLN A 45 7.06 -18.33 -8.21
N ILE A 46 5.84 -18.37 -8.76
CA ILE A 46 4.66 -17.80 -8.11
C ILE A 46 3.92 -18.92 -7.40
N ASP A 47 4.10 -19.00 -6.09
CA ASP A 47 3.56 -20.08 -5.27
C ASP A 47 2.45 -19.60 -4.32
N LEU A 48 1.51 -20.51 -4.07
CA LEU A 48 0.46 -20.33 -3.07
C LEU A 48 0.85 -21.04 -1.77
N ALA A 49 0.59 -20.38 -0.64
CA ALA A 49 0.81 -20.93 0.70
C ALA A 49 0.10 -22.28 0.86
N ASP A 50 0.71 -23.22 1.61
CA ASP A 50 0.26 -24.61 1.70
C ASP A 50 -1.19 -24.78 2.17
N ASP A 51 -1.63 -23.92 3.09
CA ASP A 51 -2.98 -23.97 3.69
C ASP A 51 -4.09 -23.42 2.79
N VAL A 52 -3.76 -22.87 1.61
CA VAL A 52 -4.77 -22.40 0.66
C VAL A 52 -5.68 -23.55 0.24
N ALA A 53 -7.00 -23.30 0.31
CA ALA A 53 -8.01 -24.28 -0.03
C ALA A 53 -7.79 -24.90 -1.43
N GLN A 54 -7.99 -26.22 -1.53
CA GLN A 54 -7.68 -26.99 -2.75
C GLN A 54 -8.39 -26.44 -3.99
N GLY A 55 -9.66 -26.01 -3.86
CA GLY A 55 -10.41 -25.44 -4.99
C GLY A 55 -9.76 -24.20 -5.57
N THR A 56 -9.31 -23.28 -4.70
CA THR A 56 -8.56 -22.08 -5.11
C THR A 56 -7.19 -22.43 -5.68
N ARG A 57 -6.46 -23.38 -5.09
CA ARG A 57 -5.18 -23.87 -5.60
C ARG A 57 -5.31 -24.44 -7.01
N ASP A 58 -6.29 -25.32 -7.23
CA ASP A 58 -6.55 -25.94 -8.54
C ASP A 58 -6.93 -24.89 -9.60
N ALA A 59 -7.70 -23.87 -9.22
CA ALA A 59 -8.05 -22.77 -10.11
C ALA A 59 -6.81 -21.96 -10.52
N PHE A 60 -5.93 -21.64 -9.56
CA PHE A 60 -4.69 -20.91 -9.81
C PHE A 60 -3.69 -21.72 -10.66
N GLU A 61 -3.47 -22.99 -10.35
CA GLU A 61 -2.58 -23.86 -11.13
C GLU A 61 -3.09 -24.07 -12.55
N ARG A 62 -4.42 -24.15 -12.74
CA ARG A 62 -5.01 -24.17 -14.08
C ARG A 62 -4.66 -22.91 -14.87
N LEU A 63 -4.67 -21.74 -14.25
CA LEU A 63 -4.29 -20.49 -14.92
C LEU A 63 -2.80 -20.47 -15.30
N ARG A 64 -1.91 -20.90 -14.41
CA ARG A 64 -0.47 -21.02 -14.70
C ARG A 64 -0.22 -21.96 -15.88
N ASN A 65 -0.88 -23.12 -15.89
CA ASN A 65 -0.78 -24.11 -16.96
C ASN A 65 -1.32 -23.56 -18.28
N ILE A 66 -2.51 -22.95 -18.28
CA ILE A 66 -3.11 -22.39 -19.50
C ILE A 66 -2.25 -21.25 -20.06
N ARG A 67 -1.68 -20.40 -19.20
CA ARG A 67 -0.81 -19.30 -19.62
C ARG A 67 0.36 -19.77 -20.48
N ALA A 68 0.94 -20.94 -20.19
CA ALA A 68 2.05 -21.49 -20.96
C ALA A 68 1.69 -21.69 -22.44
N TYR A 69 0.43 -22.00 -22.75
CA TYR A 69 -0.05 -22.12 -24.14
C TYR A 69 -0.19 -20.78 -24.86
N GLY A 70 -0.05 -19.64 -24.17
CA GLY A 70 -0.04 -18.32 -24.78
C GLY A 70 1.09 -18.12 -25.80
N VAL A 71 2.15 -18.92 -25.72
CA VAL A 71 3.21 -18.93 -26.76
C VAL A 71 2.70 -19.43 -28.11
N LEU A 72 1.64 -20.26 -28.12
CA LEU A 72 1.00 -20.80 -29.33
C LEU A 72 -0.18 -19.94 -29.81
N CYS A 73 -0.88 -19.30 -28.88
CA CYS A 73 -2.02 -18.42 -29.18
C CYS A 73 -2.01 -17.24 -28.22
N TYR A 74 -1.61 -16.06 -28.72
CA TYR A 74 -1.38 -14.87 -27.90
C TYR A 74 -2.62 -14.43 -27.11
N GLU A 75 -3.82 -14.62 -27.67
CA GLU A 75 -5.10 -14.26 -27.04
C GLU A 75 -5.31 -14.97 -25.68
N ILE A 76 -4.67 -16.12 -25.46
CA ILE A 76 -4.71 -16.85 -24.19
C ILE A 76 -4.22 -15.99 -23.02
N TYR A 77 -3.25 -15.08 -23.21
CA TYR A 77 -2.80 -14.20 -22.13
C TYR A 77 -3.91 -13.29 -21.62
N THR A 78 -4.79 -12.83 -22.52
CA THR A 78 -5.95 -12.01 -22.16
C THR A 78 -7.00 -12.86 -21.45
N LEU A 79 -7.26 -14.07 -21.94
CA LEU A 79 -8.19 -15.01 -21.31
C LEU A 79 -7.76 -15.40 -19.90
N VAL A 80 -6.47 -15.68 -19.69
CA VAL A 80 -5.91 -16.00 -18.37
C VAL A 80 -6.00 -14.79 -17.44
N ASN A 81 -5.66 -13.59 -17.93
CA ASN A 81 -5.77 -12.37 -17.14
C ASN A 81 -7.22 -12.14 -16.66
N ASP A 82 -8.17 -12.24 -17.57
CA ASP A 82 -9.59 -12.03 -17.27
C ASP A 82 -10.12 -13.09 -16.30
N HIS A 83 -9.70 -14.34 -16.47
CA HIS A 83 -10.09 -15.43 -15.58
C HIS A 83 -9.43 -15.32 -14.20
N ALA A 84 -8.21 -14.80 -14.10
CA ALA A 84 -7.55 -14.52 -12.83
C ALA A 84 -8.38 -13.55 -11.96
N LEU A 85 -9.02 -12.55 -12.57
CA LEU A 85 -9.93 -11.64 -11.87
C LEU A 85 -11.17 -12.34 -11.30
N LEU A 86 -11.62 -13.44 -11.90
CA LEU A 86 -12.72 -14.26 -11.38
C LEU A 86 -12.27 -15.14 -10.20
N VAL A 87 -11.04 -15.63 -10.21
CA VAL A 87 -10.46 -16.44 -9.13
C VAL A 87 -10.35 -15.66 -7.81
N ILE A 88 -10.21 -14.32 -7.86
CA ILE A 88 -10.27 -13.46 -6.66
C ILE A 88 -11.55 -13.72 -5.85
N GLU A 89 -12.70 -13.79 -6.52
CA GLU A 89 -13.97 -14.03 -5.84
C GLU A 89 -14.06 -15.45 -5.30
N GLN A 90 -13.57 -16.44 -6.04
CA GLN A 90 -13.50 -17.82 -5.56
C GLN A 90 -12.64 -17.92 -4.28
N ALA A 91 -11.45 -17.33 -4.28
CA ALA A 91 -10.56 -17.32 -3.12
C ALA A 91 -11.20 -16.69 -1.88
N LEU A 92 -11.93 -15.58 -2.06
CA LEU A 92 -12.69 -14.95 -0.99
C LEU A 92 -13.81 -15.86 -0.45
N ARG A 93 -14.51 -16.58 -1.31
CA ARG A 93 -15.58 -17.53 -0.90
C ARG A 93 -15.00 -18.71 -0.13
N ASP A 94 -13.93 -19.31 -0.64
CA ASP A 94 -13.26 -20.44 0.00
C ASP A 94 -12.74 -20.00 1.38
N ARG A 95 -12.08 -18.83 1.45
CA ARG A 95 -11.61 -18.28 2.73
C ARG A 95 -12.76 -17.94 3.69
N PHE A 96 -13.89 -17.46 3.17
CA PHE A 96 -15.07 -17.17 4.00
C PHE A 96 -15.60 -18.42 4.71
N ILE A 97 -15.73 -19.52 3.97
CA ILE A 97 -16.20 -20.79 4.52
C ILE A 97 -15.24 -21.28 5.60
N ASP A 98 -13.94 -21.28 5.29
CA ASP A 98 -12.88 -21.70 6.20
C ASP A 98 -12.83 -20.86 7.48
N PHE A 99 -12.88 -19.53 7.36
CA PHE A 99 -12.85 -18.61 8.51
C PHE A 99 -14.06 -18.74 9.45
N HIS A 100 -15.20 -19.21 8.94
CA HIS A 100 -16.45 -19.35 9.70
C HIS A 100 -16.72 -20.76 10.21
N ASP A 101 -15.84 -21.72 9.92
CA ASP A 101 -15.86 -23.09 10.45
C ASP A 101 -17.28 -23.71 10.45
N GLY A 102 -17.96 -23.61 9.31
CA GLY A 102 -19.27 -24.23 9.08
C GLY A 102 -20.50 -23.44 9.56
N SER A 103 -20.37 -22.24 10.13
CA SER A 103 -21.55 -21.41 10.43
C SER A 103 -21.29 -19.90 10.46
N CYS A 104 -22.27 -19.08 10.08
CA CYS A 104 -22.17 -17.63 10.20
C CYS A 104 -23.44 -16.98 10.75
N THR A 105 -23.30 -15.81 11.35
CA THR A 105 -24.37 -15.14 12.08
C THR A 105 -24.68 -13.76 11.51
N PHE A 106 -25.95 -13.52 11.21
CA PHE A 106 -26.48 -12.20 10.82
C PHE A 106 -27.17 -11.55 12.02
N ALA A 107 -26.68 -10.38 12.43
CA ALA A 107 -27.25 -9.58 13.50
C ALA A 107 -28.14 -8.47 12.95
N HIS A 108 -29.36 -8.35 13.47
CA HIS A 108 -30.27 -7.25 13.15
C HIS A 108 -30.05 -6.07 14.10
N ARG A 109 -30.36 -4.86 13.63
CA ARG A 109 -30.26 -3.61 14.41
C ARG A 109 -31.04 -3.57 15.73
N ASP A 110 -32.00 -4.47 15.92
CA ASP A 110 -32.76 -4.61 17.17
C ASP A 110 -32.20 -5.67 18.13
N GLY A 111 -31.04 -6.24 17.82
CA GLY A 111 -30.37 -7.25 18.63
C GLY A 111 -30.73 -8.70 18.30
N ARG A 112 -31.67 -8.98 17.37
CA ARG A 112 -31.94 -10.36 16.93
C ARG A 112 -30.79 -10.92 16.11
N GLU A 113 -30.39 -12.15 16.40
CA GLU A 113 -29.34 -12.86 15.67
C GLU A 113 -29.91 -14.08 14.95
N ASN A 114 -29.41 -14.34 13.74
CA ASN A 114 -29.77 -15.48 12.92
C ASN A 114 -28.50 -16.18 12.46
N THR A 115 -28.23 -17.34 13.04
CA THR A 115 -27.12 -18.20 12.63
C THR A 115 -27.58 -19.18 11.55
N ILE A 116 -26.76 -19.36 10.53
CA ILE A 116 -26.95 -20.38 9.49
C ILE A 116 -25.79 -21.37 9.52
N THR A 117 -26.09 -22.63 9.22
CA THR A 117 -25.07 -23.65 8.91
C THR A 117 -24.66 -23.50 7.44
N ILE A 118 -23.37 -23.61 7.17
CA ILE A 118 -22.78 -23.46 5.83
C ILE A 118 -22.38 -24.86 5.35
N GLY A 119 -23.10 -25.37 4.34
CA GLY A 119 -22.65 -26.54 3.59
C GLY A 119 -21.83 -26.13 2.38
N GLU A 120 -22.28 -25.08 1.69
CA GLU A 120 -21.61 -24.47 0.55
C GLU A 120 -21.81 -22.95 0.54
N TYR A 121 -21.06 -22.23 -0.31
CA TYR A 121 -21.19 -20.77 -0.37
C TYR A 121 -22.58 -20.30 -0.84
N ASP A 122 -23.32 -21.11 -1.60
CA ASP A 122 -24.67 -20.75 -2.04
C ASP A 122 -25.65 -20.60 -0.84
N ASP A 123 -25.42 -21.31 0.26
CA ASP A 123 -26.18 -21.12 1.51
C ASP A 123 -25.98 -19.71 2.08
N VAL A 124 -24.73 -19.26 2.09
CA VAL A 124 -24.34 -17.91 2.52
C VAL A 124 -24.98 -16.86 1.62
N TYR A 125 -24.94 -17.07 0.31
CA TYR A 125 -25.54 -16.15 -0.67
C TYR A 125 -27.07 -16.03 -0.50
N LYS A 126 -27.77 -17.16 -0.33
CA LYS A 126 -29.22 -17.17 -0.03
C LYS A 126 -29.52 -16.47 1.28
N ALA A 127 -28.70 -16.71 2.32
CA ALA A 127 -28.85 -16.08 3.61
C ALA A 127 -28.64 -14.56 3.54
N ALA A 128 -27.63 -14.09 2.82
CA ALA A 128 -27.38 -12.65 2.62
C ALA A 128 -28.55 -11.94 1.91
N LYS A 129 -29.25 -12.61 0.98
CA LYS A 129 -30.49 -12.09 0.39
C LYS A 129 -31.64 -12.02 1.39
N ARG A 130 -31.77 -13.03 2.27
CA ARG A 130 -32.81 -13.09 3.30
C ARG A 130 -32.56 -12.05 4.41
N TYR A 131 -31.32 -11.92 4.85
CA TYR A 131 -30.82 -11.09 5.94
C TYR A 131 -30.01 -9.92 5.38
N SER A 132 -30.63 -9.11 4.54
CA SER A 132 -29.94 -8.03 3.83
C SER A 132 -29.80 -6.74 4.65
N PRO A 133 -28.82 -5.87 4.32
CA PRO A 133 -28.66 -4.56 4.94
C PRO A 133 -29.91 -3.68 4.85
N GLY A 134 -30.64 -3.74 3.74
CA GLY A 134 -31.91 -3.02 3.56
C GLY A 134 -33.01 -3.47 4.53
N ARG A 135 -32.88 -4.66 5.14
CA ARG A 135 -33.75 -5.17 6.20
C ARG A 135 -33.17 -4.97 7.60
N GLY A 136 -32.08 -4.21 7.74
CA GLY A 136 -31.43 -3.91 9.02
C GLY A 136 -30.50 -5.00 9.54
N TYR A 137 -30.13 -5.98 8.71
CA TYR A 137 -29.20 -7.05 9.08
C TYR A 137 -27.77 -6.74 8.65
N ARG A 138 -26.80 -7.19 9.46
CA ARG A 138 -25.36 -7.10 9.19
C ARG A 138 -24.71 -8.45 9.54
N LEU A 139 -23.66 -8.82 8.83
CA LEU A 139 -22.91 -10.05 9.12
C LEU A 139 -21.97 -9.80 10.30
N ARG A 140 -21.94 -10.72 11.28
CA ARG A 140 -20.92 -10.73 12.34
C ARG A 140 -19.56 -11.14 11.80
N VAL A 141 -18.53 -10.41 12.19
CA VAL A 141 -17.15 -10.70 11.81
C VAL A 141 -16.52 -11.57 12.91
N GLY A 142 -16.43 -12.87 12.64
CA GLY A 142 -15.87 -13.86 13.58
C GLY A 142 -16.66 -13.93 14.88
N GLY A 143 -15.98 -14.26 15.99
CA GLY A 143 -16.61 -14.34 17.32
C GLY A 143 -16.80 -12.99 18.03
N GLY A 144 -16.37 -11.88 17.43
CA GLY A 144 -16.40 -10.55 18.03
C GLY A 144 -17.74 -9.80 17.88
N PRO A 145 -17.85 -8.58 18.44
CA PRO A 145 -19.03 -7.71 18.29
C PRO A 145 -19.08 -6.96 16.94
N ALA A 146 -18.00 -6.98 16.16
CA ALA A 146 -17.92 -6.27 14.90
C ALA A 146 -18.91 -6.80 13.86
N THR A 147 -19.55 -5.91 13.11
CA THR A 147 -20.49 -6.28 12.04
C THR A 147 -20.32 -5.46 10.77
N VAL A 148 -20.51 -6.10 9.62
CA VAL A 148 -20.39 -5.48 8.29
C VAL A 148 -21.68 -5.59 7.50
N GLU A 149 -21.89 -4.64 6.59
CA GLU A 149 -22.87 -4.84 5.53
C GLU A 149 -22.39 -5.94 4.61
N PHE A 150 -23.28 -6.88 4.30
CA PHE A 150 -22.91 -8.07 3.54
C PHE A 150 -24.03 -8.44 2.58
N ASN A 151 -23.70 -8.52 1.29
CA ASN A 151 -24.63 -8.85 0.21
C ASN A 151 -24.36 -10.24 -0.40
N GLY A 152 -23.37 -10.99 0.14
CA GLY A 152 -22.96 -12.30 -0.38
C GLY A 152 -22.24 -12.26 -1.73
N MET A 153 -21.95 -11.08 -2.28
CA MET A 153 -21.25 -10.87 -3.54
C MET A 153 -19.81 -10.40 -3.28
N LEU A 154 -19.00 -10.28 -4.33
CA LEU A 154 -17.61 -9.81 -4.28
C LEU A 154 -17.40 -8.57 -3.40
N ASP A 155 -18.27 -7.56 -3.51
CA ASP A 155 -18.18 -6.34 -2.70
C ASP A 155 -18.33 -6.64 -1.20
N GLY A 156 -19.39 -7.36 -0.80
CA GLY A 156 -19.60 -7.77 0.59
C GLY A 156 -18.50 -8.70 1.13
N LEU A 157 -17.99 -9.60 0.30
CA LEU A 157 -16.85 -10.46 0.63
C LEU A 157 -15.59 -9.62 0.92
N ARG A 158 -15.30 -8.61 0.11
CA ARG A 158 -14.13 -7.74 0.35
C ARG A 158 -14.29 -6.90 1.61
N THR A 159 -15.46 -6.31 1.83
CA THR A 159 -15.76 -5.58 3.06
C THR A 159 -15.60 -6.47 4.29
N TRP A 160 -16.10 -7.71 4.22
CA TRP A 160 -15.91 -8.70 5.27
C TRP A 160 -14.43 -9.04 5.48
N ALA A 161 -13.67 -9.34 4.43
CA ALA A 161 -12.27 -9.74 4.54
C ALA A 161 -11.41 -8.64 5.19
N ARG A 162 -11.68 -7.36 4.87
CA ARG A 162 -11.03 -6.22 5.54
C ARG A 162 -11.41 -6.11 7.01
N ALA A 163 -12.71 -6.18 7.32
CA ALA A 163 -13.14 -6.12 8.71
C ALA A 163 -12.64 -7.32 9.55
N ALA A 164 -12.41 -8.47 8.92
CA ALA A 164 -11.80 -9.65 9.51
C ALA A 164 -10.27 -9.55 9.67
N GLY A 165 -9.64 -8.45 9.22
CA GLY A 165 -8.19 -8.27 9.27
C GLY A 165 -7.42 -9.14 8.27
N LEU A 166 -8.08 -9.70 7.26
CA LEU A 166 -7.45 -10.58 6.27
C LEU A 166 -6.80 -9.80 5.14
N LEU A 167 -7.19 -8.55 4.91
CA LEU A 167 -6.63 -7.67 3.89
C LEU A 167 -6.08 -6.39 4.53
N ARG A 168 -4.85 -6.04 4.16
CA ARG A 168 -4.03 -4.97 4.75
C ARG A 168 -3.61 -3.94 3.71
N GLY A 169 -3.15 -2.80 4.17
CA GLY A 169 -2.70 -1.68 3.37
C GLY A 169 -3.84 -0.77 2.97
N GLN A 170 -3.63 0.53 3.18
CA GLN A 170 -4.63 1.56 2.92
C GLN A 170 -4.71 1.91 1.43
N ARG A 171 -3.59 1.87 0.70
CA ARG A 171 -3.54 2.05 -0.77
C ARG A 171 -4.14 0.85 -1.49
N ASN A 172 -3.99 -0.34 -0.92
CA ASN A 172 -4.58 -1.56 -1.48
C ASN A 172 -6.11 -1.48 -1.58
N ARG A 173 -6.78 -0.70 -0.73
CA ARG A 173 -8.24 -0.47 -0.86
C ARG A 173 -8.61 0.01 -2.26
N GLY A 174 -7.86 0.97 -2.77
CA GLY A 174 -8.06 1.52 -4.12
C GLY A 174 -7.79 0.47 -5.20
N ILE A 175 -6.71 -0.29 -5.08
CA ILE A 175 -6.34 -1.34 -6.03
C ILE A 175 -7.41 -2.43 -6.07
N GLU A 176 -7.84 -2.93 -4.92
CA GLU A 176 -8.88 -3.93 -4.84
C GLU A 176 -10.23 -3.44 -5.42
N GLN A 177 -10.58 -2.16 -5.21
CA GLN A 177 -11.76 -1.56 -5.85
C GLN A 177 -11.63 -1.54 -7.38
N LEU A 178 -10.44 -1.24 -7.89
CA LEU A 178 -10.15 -1.33 -9.32
C LEU A 178 -10.25 -2.77 -9.83
N LEU A 179 -9.70 -3.75 -9.09
CA LEU A 179 -9.81 -5.17 -9.45
C LEU A 179 -11.28 -5.62 -9.51
N ALA A 180 -12.13 -5.19 -8.58
CA ALA A 180 -13.56 -5.48 -8.62
C ALA A 180 -14.26 -4.85 -9.84
N LYS A 181 -13.88 -3.61 -10.22
CA LYS A 181 -14.40 -2.96 -11.43
C LYS A 181 -13.96 -3.70 -12.69
N LEU A 182 -12.69 -4.08 -12.78
CA LEU A 182 -12.14 -4.86 -13.90
C LEU A 182 -12.82 -6.22 -14.02
N ARG A 183 -13.00 -6.93 -12.91
CA ARG A 183 -13.77 -8.19 -12.86
C ARG A 183 -15.18 -7.99 -13.41
N ASN A 184 -15.87 -6.92 -13.03
CA ASN A 184 -17.21 -6.64 -13.53
C ASN A 184 -17.23 -6.32 -15.02
N SER A 185 -16.23 -5.61 -15.54
CA SER A 185 -16.07 -5.38 -16.98
C SER A 185 -15.83 -6.69 -17.74
N VAL A 186 -15.06 -7.63 -17.18
CA VAL A 186 -14.86 -8.97 -17.75
C VAL A 186 -16.16 -9.77 -17.77
N ALA A 187 -16.95 -9.70 -16.69
CA ALA A 187 -18.24 -10.37 -16.62
C ALA A 187 -19.29 -9.77 -17.58
N HIS A 188 -19.11 -8.52 -18.00
CA HIS A 188 -20.02 -7.76 -18.86
C HIS A 188 -19.25 -7.02 -19.97
N PRO A 189 -18.66 -7.74 -20.94
CA PRO A 189 -17.75 -7.15 -21.91
C PRO A 189 -18.50 -6.21 -22.87
N SER A 190 -17.97 -4.99 -23.03
CA SER A 190 -18.49 -3.99 -23.99
C SER A 190 -17.66 -3.87 -25.27
N SER A 191 -16.44 -4.39 -25.28
CA SER A 191 -15.50 -4.33 -26.40
C SER A 191 -14.44 -5.43 -26.29
N THR A 192 -13.77 -5.74 -27.40
CA THR A 192 -12.59 -6.61 -27.41
C THR A 192 -11.35 -5.85 -26.91
N HIS A 193 -10.58 -6.47 -26.00
CA HIS A 193 -9.27 -5.99 -25.59
C HIS A 193 -8.20 -7.08 -25.76
N LEU A 194 -6.93 -6.67 -25.73
CA LEU A 194 -5.80 -7.56 -25.85
C LEU A 194 -4.72 -7.10 -24.87
N LEU A 195 -4.23 -8.03 -24.05
CA LEU A 195 -3.19 -7.80 -23.04
C LEU A 195 -1.89 -8.50 -23.39
N THR A 196 -0.80 -8.08 -22.75
CA THR A 196 0.52 -8.64 -22.99
C THR A 196 0.82 -9.85 -22.08
N PRO A 197 1.81 -10.70 -22.44
CA PRO A 197 2.29 -11.76 -21.56
C PRO A 197 2.82 -11.24 -20.21
N VAL A 198 3.31 -9.99 -20.19
CA VAL A 198 3.83 -9.30 -19.01
C VAL A 198 2.66 -8.89 -18.10
N ASP A 199 1.63 -8.25 -18.65
CA ASP A 199 0.42 -7.90 -17.89
C ASP A 199 -0.21 -9.14 -17.26
N CYS A 200 -0.33 -10.22 -18.04
CA CYS A 200 -0.84 -11.50 -17.57
C CYS A 200 0.01 -12.07 -16.40
N ALA A 201 1.34 -12.02 -16.49
CA ALA A 201 2.22 -12.47 -15.41
C ALA A 201 2.09 -11.61 -14.15
N MET A 202 1.97 -10.30 -14.30
CA MET A 202 1.74 -9.39 -13.16
C MET A 202 0.41 -9.69 -12.49
N THR A 203 -0.67 -9.89 -13.25
CA THR A 203 -1.99 -10.24 -12.71
C THR A 203 -1.95 -11.56 -11.95
N LEU A 204 -1.22 -12.59 -12.44
CA LEU A 204 -1.07 -13.84 -11.71
C LEU A 204 -0.26 -13.66 -10.41
N ARG A 205 0.76 -12.80 -10.42
CA ARG A 205 1.51 -12.45 -9.20
C ARG A 205 0.63 -11.73 -8.19
N ASP A 206 -0.09 -10.69 -8.62
CA ASP A 206 -1.03 -9.95 -7.78
C ASP A 206 -2.14 -10.87 -7.22
N LEU A 207 -2.63 -11.81 -8.04
CA LEU A 207 -3.60 -12.82 -7.60
C LEU A 207 -3.01 -13.74 -6.52
N ALA A 208 -1.79 -14.24 -6.71
CA ALA A 208 -1.14 -15.08 -5.71
C ALA A 208 -0.87 -14.31 -4.40
N GLU A 209 -0.41 -13.06 -4.48
CA GLU A 209 -0.25 -12.19 -3.32
C GLU A 209 -1.57 -11.98 -2.57
N PHE A 210 -2.66 -11.74 -3.31
CA PHE A 210 -4.00 -11.58 -2.74
C PHE A 210 -4.49 -12.86 -2.06
N ILE A 211 -4.34 -14.01 -2.71
CA ILE A 211 -4.71 -15.31 -2.15
C ILE A 211 -3.88 -15.58 -0.89
N ASN A 212 -2.56 -15.51 -0.95
CA ASN A 212 -1.71 -15.78 0.20
C ASN A 212 -2.04 -14.88 1.40
N GLN A 213 -2.30 -13.60 1.13
CA GLN A 213 -2.72 -12.64 2.16
C GLN A 213 -4.04 -13.03 2.83
N LEU A 214 -5.02 -13.57 2.09
CA LEU A 214 -6.26 -14.06 2.70
C LEU A 214 -6.03 -15.19 3.72
N TRP A 215 -4.99 -16.00 3.53
CA TRP A 215 -4.54 -17.03 4.48
C TRP A 215 -3.48 -16.52 5.47
N GLY A 216 -3.25 -15.21 5.54
CA GLY A 216 -2.34 -14.60 6.51
C GLY A 216 -0.85 -14.77 6.18
N VAL A 217 -0.52 -15.14 4.94
CA VAL A 217 0.85 -15.31 4.47
C VAL A 217 1.23 -14.11 3.59
N PRO A 218 1.93 -13.11 4.11
CA PRO A 218 2.35 -11.98 3.30
C PRO A 218 3.51 -12.42 2.37
N THR A 219 3.62 -11.80 1.20
CA THR A 219 4.51 -12.29 0.14
C THR A 219 5.89 -11.60 0.18
N PRO A 220 7.01 -12.34 0.28
CA PRO A 220 8.35 -11.76 0.20
C PRO A 220 8.55 -10.97 -1.10
N GLY A 221 8.91 -9.69 -0.98
CA GLY A 221 9.02 -8.79 -2.14
C GLY A 221 7.69 -8.60 -2.91
N GLY A 222 6.56 -8.85 -2.26
CA GLY A 222 5.24 -8.60 -2.81
C GLY A 222 5.02 -7.12 -3.12
N ARG A 223 4.19 -6.84 -4.13
CA ARG A 223 3.82 -5.47 -4.51
C ARG A 223 2.59 -4.97 -3.76
N LEU A 224 1.59 -5.85 -3.58
CA LEU A 224 0.33 -5.55 -2.93
C LEU A 224 0.43 -5.83 -1.44
N TYR A 225 0.80 -7.06 -1.08
CA TYR A 225 0.84 -7.50 0.31
C TYR A 225 2.24 -8.00 0.67
N PRO A 226 3.23 -7.08 0.74
CA PRO A 226 4.60 -7.45 1.05
C PRO A 226 4.69 -8.08 2.45
N ALA A 227 5.54 -9.10 2.59
CA ALA A 227 6.06 -9.54 3.87
C ALA A 227 6.82 -8.38 4.56
N PRO A 228 6.93 -8.41 5.89
CA PRO A 228 7.84 -7.53 6.61
C PRO A 228 9.22 -7.50 5.95
N ALA A 229 9.75 -6.30 5.75
CA ALA A 229 10.98 -6.09 5.02
C ALA A 229 12.12 -5.78 5.99
N GLU A 230 13.32 -6.29 5.68
CA GLU A 230 14.50 -6.11 6.51
C GLU A 230 15.12 -4.72 6.32
N ARG A 231 15.47 -4.08 7.43
CA ARG A 231 16.20 -2.82 7.49
C ARG A 231 17.60 -3.05 8.01
N ASP A 232 18.55 -2.41 7.33
CA ASP A 232 19.94 -2.43 7.72
C ASP A 232 20.26 -1.30 8.70
N VAL A 233 21.33 -1.49 9.48
CA VAL A 233 21.91 -0.42 10.29
C VAL A 233 22.82 0.42 9.41
N LEU A 234 22.49 1.70 9.29
CA LEU A 234 23.16 2.63 8.38
C LEU A 234 23.84 3.77 9.13
N PHE A 235 24.98 4.17 8.58
CA PHE A 235 25.67 5.40 8.87
C PHE A 235 25.20 6.50 7.91
N ILE A 236 24.77 7.63 8.46
CA ILE A 236 24.53 8.85 7.70
C ILE A 236 25.45 9.94 8.26
N GLY A 237 26.45 10.34 7.47
CA GLY A 237 27.37 11.42 7.81
C GLY A 237 27.20 12.61 6.89
N TRP A 238 27.46 13.82 7.37
CA TRP A 238 27.48 15.03 6.54
C TRP A 238 28.61 15.96 6.94
N ASN A 239 28.99 16.81 5.98
CA ASN A 239 30.01 17.84 6.16
C ASN A 239 29.39 19.24 6.33
N ALA A 240 30.22 20.25 6.62
CA ALA A 240 29.79 21.66 6.72
C ALA A 240 29.07 22.18 5.46
N ASN A 241 29.36 21.60 4.29
CA ASN A 241 28.74 21.99 3.03
C ASN A 241 27.38 21.29 2.78
N GLY A 242 26.91 20.46 3.71
CA GLY A 242 25.68 19.68 3.58
C GLY A 242 25.78 18.49 2.63
N SER A 243 26.99 18.10 2.20
CA SER A 243 27.20 16.87 1.43
C SER A 243 27.02 15.67 2.34
N MET A 244 26.19 14.72 1.89
CA MET A 244 25.85 13.53 2.65
C MET A 244 26.67 12.32 2.19
N THR A 245 27.11 11.51 3.14
CA THR A 245 27.67 10.18 2.96
C THR A 245 26.73 9.18 3.61
N LEU A 246 26.26 8.21 2.83
CA LEU A 246 25.37 7.14 3.27
C LEU A 246 26.05 5.80 3.02
N ALA A 247 26.12 4.94 4.04
CA ALA A 247 26.74 3.63 3.95
C ALA A 247 26.19 2.68 5.02
N PRO A 248 26.36 1.35 4.84
CA PRO A 248 26.22 0.39 5.94
C PRO A 248 27.07 0.80 7.14
N ALA A 249 26.57 0.63 8.36
CA ALA A 249 27.24 1.12 9.56
C ALA A 249 28.55 0.35 9.86
N ASP A 250 28.66 -0.91 9.45
CA ASP A 250 29.87 -1.72 9.59
C ASP A 250 31.05 -1.19 8.77
N HIS A 251 30.78 -0.50 7.65
CA HIS A 251 31.80 0.19 6.86
C HIS A 251 32.53 1.26 7.66
N LEU A 252 31.85 1.91 8.63
CA LEU A 252 32.49 2.87 9.53
C LEU A 252 33.53 2.18 10.41
N THR A 253 33.16 1.07 11.05
CA THR A 253 34.05 0.30 11.92
C THR A 253 35.18 -0.41 11.17
N ALA A 254 34.94 -0.76 9.90
CA ALA A 254 35.93 -1.36 9.01
C ALA A 254 36.89 -0.34 8.37
N GLY A 255 36.71 0.96 8.61
CA GLY A 255 37.54 2.01 8.01
C GLY A 255 37.37 2.16 6.50
N LEU A 256 36.21 1.76 5.96
CA LEU A 256 35.89 1.83 4.53
C LEU A 256 35.28 3.18 4.12
N ILE A 257 34.97 4.04 5.09
CA ILE A 257 34.44 5.38 4.89
C ILE A 257 35.56 6.40 5.12
N ARG A 258 35.71 7.36 4.21
CA ARG A 258 36.62 8.51 4.41
C ARG A 258 35.95 9.52 5.32
N LEU A 259 36.56 9.76 6.49
CA LEU A 259 35.96 10.57 7.56
C LEU A 259 36.45 12.02 7.55
N ASP A 260 37.48 12.34 6.77
CA ASP A 260 38.23 13.61 6.83
C ASP A 260 37.34 14.86 6.67
N ASP A 261 36.19 14.71 5.98
CA ASP A 261 35.24 15.78 5.73
C ASP A 261 33.94 15.65 6.54
N ILE A 262 33.74 14.58 7.33
CA ILE A 262 32.47 14.34 8.03
C ILE A 262 32.51 14.98 9.43
N GLU A 263 31.70 16.01 9.62
CA GLU A 263 31.65 16.76 10.90
C GLU A 263 30.69 16.13 11.89
N GLN A 264 29.56 15.61 11.40
CA GLN A 264 28.52 15.01 12.21
C GLN A 264 27.89 13.82 11.49
N CYS A 265 27.37 12.89 12.28
CA CYS A 265 26.69 11.71 11.79
C CYS A 265 25.58 11.25 12.73
N VAL A 266 24.71 10.40 12.20
CA VAL A 266 23.72 9.61 12.94
C VAL A 266 23.80 8.15 12.51
N ILE A 267 23.32 7.27 13.40
CA ILE A 267 23.06 5.87 13.08
C ILE A 267 21.55 5.65 13.07
N VAL A 268 21.05 5.01 12.02
CA VAL A 268 19.63 4.71 11.82
C VAL A 268 19.43 3.25 11.40
N ARG A 269 18.22 2.72 11.54
CA ARG A 269 17.76 1.56 10.76
C ARG A 269 16.88 2.02 9.62
N ALA A 270 17.25 1.68 8.39
CA ALA A 270 16.50 2.05 7.21
C ALA A 270 16.77 1.08 6.05
N PHE A 271 16.07 1.30 4.95
CA PHE A 271 16.22 0.53 3.72
C PHE A 271 17.24 1.19 2.80
N PHE A 272 18.39 0.55 2.64
CA PHE A 272 19.46 1.01 1.76
C PHE A 272 20.19 -0.17 1.14
N GLY A 273 20.22 -0.20 -0.19
CA GLY A 273 20.97 -1.19 -0.94
C GLY A 273 21.05 -0.76 -2.39
N PRO A 274 22.23 -0.33 -2.88
CA PRO A 274 22.38 0.01 -4.29
C PRO A 274 21.99 -1.16 -5.19
N GLY A 275 20.94 -0.99 -6.00
CA GLY A 275 20.40 -2.04 -6.86
C GLY A 275 19.49 -3.06 -6.17
N ALA A 276 19.22 -2.91 -4.87
CA ALA A 276 18.19 -3.66 -4.19
C ALA A 276 16.80 -3.17 -4.64
N ARG A 277 15.80 -4.05 -4.56
CA ARG A 277 14.42 -3.73 -4.97
C ARG A 277 13.75 -2.72 -4.03
N LEU A 278 14.22 -2.61 -2.79
CA LEU A 278 13.69 -1.72 -1.78
C LEU A 278 14.80 -0.77 -1.30
N GLU A 279 14.83 0.43 -1.87
CA GLU A 279 15.66 1.56 -1.45
C GLU A 279 14.72 2.72 -1.12
N ASP A 280 14.95 3.42 -0.02
CA ASP A 280 14.17 4.62 0.29
C ASP A 280 14.74 5.83 -0.45
N PRO A 281 14.05 6.36 -1.49
CA PRO A 281 14.53 7.51 -2.24
C PRO A 281 14.53 8.80 -1.42
N ASP A 282 13.86 8.83 -0.27
CA ASP A 282 13.68 10.01 0.57
C ASP A 282 14.54 9.96 1.85
N LEU A 283 15.47 9.01 1.95
CA LEU A 283 16.31 8.84 3.15
C LEU A 283 17.16 10.08 3.47
N HIS A 284 17.52 10.88 2.48
CA HIS A 284 18.23 12.16 2.67
C HIS A 284 17.38 13.24 3.36
N TYR A 285 16.07 13.04 3.51
CA TYR A 285 15.18 13.91 4.29
C TYR A 285 14.98 13.45 5.73
N PHE A 286 15.76 12.47 6.20
CA PHE A 286 15.62 11.89 7.53
C PHE A 286 15.58 12.97 8.63
N ASN A 287 14.66 12.72 9.57
CA ASN A 287 14.47 13.50 10.78
C ASN A 287 14.22 12.54 11.94
N SER A 288 14.84 12.81 13.08
CA SER A 288 14.77 11.92 14.26
C SER A 288 13.42 11.91 14.97
N ARG A 289 12.57 12.94 14.76
CA ARG A 289 11.26 13.09 15.39
C ARG A 289 10.10 12.99 14.41
N TYR A 290 10.31 13.32 13.15
CA TYR A 290 9.28 13.35 12.10
C TYR A 290 9.49 12.26 11.06
N GLU A 291 8.40 11.64 10.62
CA GLU A 291 8.39 10.63 9.57
C GLU A 291 8.41 11.31 8.19
N ASN A 292 9.62 11.69 7.74
CA ASN A 292 9.83 12.33 6.43
C ASN A 292 10.17 11.35 5.31
N THR A 293 10.66 10.16 5.67
CA THR A 293 11.11 9.13 4.74
C THR A 293 9.90 8.37 4.18
N ARG A 294 10.03 7.78 2.99
CA ARG A 294 8.92 7.04 2.38
C ARG A 294 8.71 5.71 3.08
N LEU A 295 9.78 5.06 3.50
CA LEU A 295 9.80 3.79 4.18
C LEU A 295 10.11 4.00 5.68
N PRO A 296 9.70 3.05 6.55
CA PRO A 296 9.96 3.17 7.98
C PRO A 296 11.44 3.31 8.31
N THR A 297 11.83 4.43 8.90
CA THR A 297 13.19 4.68 9.39
C THR A 297 13.19 4.80 10.91
N GLU A 298 14.16 4.20 11.59
CA GLU A 298 14.31 4.29 13.04
C GLU A 298 15.63 4.98 13.41
N TYR A 299 15.53 6.00 14.25
CA TYR A 299 16.69 6.64 14.87
C TYR A 299 17.30 5.72 15.93
N LEU A 300 18.61 5.48 15.89
CA LEU A 300 19.32 4.70 16.92
C LEU A 300 20.28 5.55 17.75
N TRP A 301 21.06 6.42 17.10
CA TRP A 301 22.10 7.21 17.77
C TRP A 301 22.47 8.49 17.01
N GLY A 302 22.96 9.49 17.75
CA GLY A 302 23.50 10.76 17.26
C GLY A 302 22.68 11.99 17.72
N PRO A 303 22.83 13.14 17.05
CA PRO A 303 23.98 13.47 16.22
C PRO A 303 25.27 13.42 17.04
N GLY A 304 26.38 13.04 16.41
CA GLY A 304 27.72 13.06 17.03
C GLY A 304 28.82 12.88 16.01
N SER A 305 30.07 12.82 16.45
CA SER A 305 31.22 12.61 15.56
C SER A 305 31.30 11.16 15.04
N PRO A 306 31.91 10.91 13.87
CA PRO A 306 32.15 9.55 13.38
C PRO A 306 32.90 8.64 14.36
N THR A 307 33.83 9.20 15.13
CA THR A 307 34.58 8.47 16.16
C THR A 307 33.67 8.00 17.30
N GLU A 308 32.76 8.86 17.77
CA GLU A 308 31.79 8.50 18.80
C GLU A 308 30.77 7.48 18.28
N ALA A 309 30.33 7.61 17.02
CA ALA A 309 29.48 6.62 16.35
C ALA A 309 30.16 5.24 16.30
N ALA A 310 31.42 5.18 15.88
CA ALA A 310 32.18 3.93 15.81
C ALA A 310 32.33 3.27 17.20
N ALA A 311 32.61 4.07 18.23
CA ALA A 311 32.66 3.59 19.61
C ALA A 311 31.29 3.07 20.10
N TRP A 312 30.21 3.77 19.76
CA TRP A 312 28.85 3.35 20.07
C TRP A 312 28.47 2.04 19.37
N LEU A 313 28.78 1.90 18.08
CA LEU A 313 28.54 0.67 17.31
C LEU A 313 29.26 -0.55 17.92
N THR A 314 30.51 -0.35 18.33
CA THR A 314 31.32 -1.39 19.00
C THR A 314 30.83 -1.72 20.41
N THR A 315 30.02 -0.85 21.03
CA THR A 315 29.47 -1.09 22.37
C THR A 315 28.10 -1.75 22.28
N ILE A 316 27.20 -1.17 21.48
CA ILE A 316 25.79 -1.56 21.42
C ILE A 316 25.52 -2.70 20.45
N HIS A 317 26.29 -2.82 19.37
CA HIS A 317 26.08 -3.81 18.30
C HIS A 317 24.62 -3.89 17.84
N PRO A 318 24.05 -2.78 17.33
CA PRO A 318 22.68 -2.81 16.83
C PRO A 318 22.53 -3.85 15.72
N THR A 319 21.45 -4.61 15.76
CA THR A 319 21.11 -5.60 14.73
C THR A 319 20.17 -5.01 13.69
N CYS A 320 20.15 -5.61 12.50
CA CYS A 320 19.04 -5.44 11.55
C CYS A 320 17.72 -5.88 12.18
N ASP A 321 16.61 -5.39 11.62
CA ASP A 321 15.27 -5.82 12.02
C ASP A 321 14.32 -5.92 10.82
N SER A 322 13.14 -6.47 11.05
CA SER A 322 12.11 -6.60 10.03
C SER A 322 10.87 -5.83 10.44
N VAL A 323 10.35 -4.99 9.55
CA VAL A 323 9.20 -4.15 9.82
C VAL A 323 8.14 -4.27 8.76
N ASP A 324 6.88 -4.13 9.18
CA ASP A 324 5.77 -4.01 8.26
C ASP A 324 5.80 -2.65 7.55
N LEU A 325 5.47 -2.66 6.26
CA LEU A 325 5.42 -1.47 5.41
C LEU A 325 4.00 -0.91 5.28
N LEU A 326 2.99 -1.73 5.58
CA LEU A 326 1.58 -1.38 5.41
C LEU A 326 0.94 -0.96 6.73
N ASP A 327 -0.14 -0.20 6.64
CA ASP A 327 -1.01 0.11 7.78
C ASP A 327 -0.29 0.75 8.99
N GLN A 328 0.75 1.54 8.69
CA GLN A 328 1.50 2.28 9.70
C GLN A 328 0.63 3.34 10.37
N VAL A 329 0.90 3.61 11.65
CA VAL A 329 0.18 4.63 12.41
C VAL A 329 1.03 5.87 12.59
N PHE A 330 0.47 7.00 12.19
CA PHE A 330 1.07 8.32 12.29
C PHE A 330 0.25 9.23 13.19
N ALA A 331 0.94 10.08 13.94
CA ALA A 331 0.34 11.15 14.73
C ALA A 331 0.65 12.50 14.08
N ILE A 332 -0.37 13.32 13.88
CA ILE A 332 -0.26 14.64 13.25
C ILE A 332 -0.84 15.70 14.18
N ARG A 333 -0.03 16.72 14.50
CA ARG A 333 -0.44 17.87 15.34
C ARG A 333 -0.96 19.01 14.48
N HIS A 334 -2.08 19.58 14.89
CA HIS A 334 -2.62 20.84 14.42
C HIS A 334 -2.73 21.80 15.59
N ASP A 335 -1.98 22.91 15.56
CA ASP A 335 -1.97 23.90 16.62
C ASP A 335 -2.03 25.31 16.02
N GLY A 336 -3.09 26.05 16.34
CA GLY A 336 -3.37 27.35 15.70
C GLY A 336 -3.62 27.23 14.20
N ASP A 337 -2.79 27.90 13.40
CA ASP A 337 -2.78 27.86 11.93
C ASP A 337 -1.75 26.90 11.36
N ARG A 338 -1.03 26.18 12.23
CA ARG A 338 0.10 25.33 11.85
C ARG A 338 -0.27 23.86 11.89
N LEU A 339 -0.05 23.20 10.76
CA LEU A 339 -0.06 21.75 10.64
C LEU A 339 1.38 21.23 10.69
N TYR A 340 1.65 20.27 11.59
CA TYR A 340 2.96 19.68 11.77
C TYR A 340 3.10 18.40 10.94
N ARG A 341 4.35 18.02 10.65
CA ARG A 341 4.65 16.79 9.92
C ARG A 341 4.27 15.54 10.74
N PRO A 342 4.03 14.40 10.09
CA PRO A 342 3.72 13.14 10.79
C PRO A 342 4.83 12.73 11.75
N MET A 343 4.46 12.16 12.89
CA MET A 343 5.35 11.56 13.88
C MET A 343 4.90 10.14 14.22
N LYS A 344 5.80 9.31 14.75
CA LYS A 344 5.39 8.06 15.42
C LYS A 344 4.64 8.35 16.73
N PRO A 345 3.57 7.61 17.05
CA PRO A 345 2.86 7.70 18.33
C PRO A 345 3.79 7.66 19.56
N GLY A 346 4.81 6.81 19.53
CA GLY A 346 5.79 6.70 20.62
C GLY A 346 6.66 7.94 20.82
N VAL A 347 6.92 8.72 19.76
CA VAL A 347 7.63 10.00 19.86
C VAL A 347 6.75 11.06 20.51
N VAL A 348 5.46 11.11 20.14
CA VAL A 348 4.48 12.05 20.71
C VAL A 348 4.35 11.89 22.21
N ALA A 349 4.32 10.64 22.70
CA ALA A 349 4.25 10.33 24.12
C ALA A 349 5.46 10.85 24.94
N LEU A 350 6.59 11.13 24.27
CA LEU A 350 7.83 11.58 24.89
C LEU A 350 8.10 13.08 24.70
N LEU A 351 7.24 13.81 23.98
CA LEU A 351 7.42 15.25 23.77
C LEU A 351 7.29 16.01 25.09
N ASP A 352 7.95 17.17 25.18
CA ASP A 352 7.74 18.08 26.30
C ASP A 352 6.28 18.59 26.31
N PRO A 353 5.70 18.92 27.48
CA PRO A 353 4.29 19.32 27.58
C PRO A 353 3.89 20.49 26.66
N GLY A 354 4.80 21.44 26.41
CA GLY A 354 4.58 22.54 25.47
C GLY A 354 4.49 22.09 24.00
N ASP A 355 5.13 20.98 23.66
CA ASP A 355 5.08 20.39 22.32
C ASP A 355 3.93 19.38 22.14
N GLN A 356 3.24 19.04 23.22
CA GLN A 356 2.05 18.19 23.21
C GLN A 356 0.75 18.98 23.02
N THR A 357 0.79 20.32 22.99
CA THR A 357 -0.42 21.16 22.84
C THR A 357 -1.07 21.02 21.46
N GLY A 358 -2.26 21.59 21.32
CA GLY A 358 -3.04 21.54 20.08
C GLY A 358 -3.89 20.27 19.96
N HIS A 359 -4.42 20.06 18.77
CA HIS A 359 -5.27 18.93 18.42
C HIS A 359 -4.47 17.91 17.62
N TRP A 360 -4.56 16.63 18.00
CA TRP A 360 -3.82 15.54 17.40
C TRP A 360 -4.74 14.59 16.66
N TYR A 361 -4.28 14.12 15.52
CA TYR A 361 -4.93 13.10 14.71
C TYR A 361 -4.06 11.84 14.68
N LEU A 362 -4.65 10.68 14.98
CA LEU A 362 -4.05 9.38 14.79
C LEU A 362 -4.59 8.75 13.52
N ILE A 363 -3.68 8.42 12.60
CA ILE A 363 -4.02 8.08 11.23
C ILE A 363 -3.27 6.82 10.84
N GLN A 364 -4.00 5.84 10.34
CA GLN A 364 -3.44 4.70 9.67
C GLN A 364 -3.24 5.02 8.19
N ALA A 365 -2.02 4.82 7.67
CA ALA A 365 -1.65 5.03 6.28
C ALA A 365 -0.46 4.14 5.90
N ASP A 366 -0.27 3.87 4.61
CA ASP A 366 0.93 3.13 4.15
C ASP A 366 2.16 4.04 4.05
N LEU A 367 1.93 5.35 3.80
CA LEU A 367 2.97 6.38 3.72
C LEU A 367 2.64 7.58 4.60
N PRO A 368 3.63 8.23 5.23
CA PRO A 368 3.40 9.42 6.06
C PRO A 368 2.80 10.58 5.27
N GLN A 369 3.16 10.72 3.99
CA GLN A 369 2.63 11.75 3.11
C GLN A 369 1.11 11.64 2.94
N ASP A 370 0.57 10.42 2.80
CA ASP A 370 -0.87 10.23 2.60
C ASP A 370 -1.65 10.73 3.84
N ALA A 371 -1.13 10.44 5.03
CA ALA A 371 -1.68 10.93 6.29
C ALA A 371 -1.63 12.47 6.38
N PHE A 372 -0.50 13.08 6.01
CA PHE A 372 -0.34 14.55 6.04
C PHE A 372 -1.29 15.26 5.06
N ILE A 373 -1.33 14.81 3.80
CA ILE A 373 -2.20 15.39 2.77
C ILE A 373 -3.66 15.25 3.18
N HIS A 374 -4.05 14.13 3.79
CA HIS A 374 -5.42 13.95 4.25
C HIS A 374 -5.82 15.00 5.29
N ILE A 375 -5.02 15.23 6.34
CA ILE A 375 -5.35 16.24 7.35
C ILE A 375 -5.30 17.65 6.77
N GLN A 376 -4.36 17.94 5.87
CA GLN A 376 -4.31 19.22 5.19
C GLN A 376 -5.62 19.50 4.43
N ARG A 377 -6.11 18.54 3.65
CA ARG A 377 -7.38 18.65 2.91
C ARG A 377 -8.59 18.73 3.85
N LEU A 378 -8.56 17.96 4.93
CA LEU A 378 -9.62 17.97 5.94
C LEU A 378 -9.75 19.35 6.59
N LEU A 379 -8.63 19.96 6.99
CA LEU A 379 -8.58 21.31 7.58
C LEU A 379 -8.93 22.41 6.56
N ALA A 380 -8.63 22.19 5.27
CA ALA A 380 -9.08 23.06 4.18
C ALA A 380 -10.59 22.91 3.87
N ALA A 381 -11.32 22.06 4.60
CA ALA A 381 -12.73 21.76 4.40
C ALA A 381 -13.07 21.25 2.98
N GLU A 382 -12.17 20.46 2.39
CA GLU A 382 -12.46 19.77 1.13
C GLU A 382 -13.53 18.68 1.36
N PRO A 383 -14.59 18.63 0.54
CA PRO A 383 -15.81 17.85 0.84
C PRO A 383 -15.64 16.32 0.77
N GLU A 384 -14.50 15.83 0.28
CA GLU A 384 -14.30 14.41 -0.01
C GLU A 384 -13.62 13.64 1.14
N CYS A 385 -12.96 14.32 2.07
CA CYS A 385 -12.27 13.70 3.20
C CYS A 385 -13.20 13.49 4.41
N ARG A 386 -13.16 12.31 5.01
CA ARG A 386 -13.89 12.00 6.25
C ARG A 386 -13.09 12.42 7.49
N GLN A 387 -13.81 12.79 8.56
CA GLN A 387 -13.23 13.21 9.85
C GLN A 387 -12.95 12.06 10.82
N ALA A 388 -13.45 10.85 10.54
CA ALA A 388 -13.29 9.67 11.38
C ALA A 388 -13.43 8.39 10.53
N GLY A 389 -12.70 7.34 10.93
CA GLY A 389 -12.68 6.05 10.28
C GLY A 389 -12.10 6.08 8.87
N GLU A 390 -12.42 5.03 8.09
CA GLU A 390 -11.98 4.87 6.70
C GLU A 390 -12.44 6.03 5.81
N CYS A 391 -11.47 6.68 5.16
CA CYS A 391 -11.69 7.68 4.12
C CYS A 391 -11.90 7.01 2.75
N MET A 392 -12.94 7.41 2.02
CA MET A 392 -13.21 6.86 0.67
C MET A 392 -12.45 7.58 -0.44
N ALA A 393 -11.92 8.77 -0.17
CA ALA A 393 -11.22 9.61 -1.15
C ALA A 393 -9.69 9.53 -1.05
N CYS A 394 -9.17 9.05 0.07
CA CYS A 394 -7.73 8.98 0.35
C CYS A 394 -7.40 7.61 0.96
N PRO A 395 -6.18 7.09 0.72
CA PRO A 395 -5.74 5.82 1.29
C PRO A 395 -5.33 5.98 2.76
N VAL A 396 -6.27 6.42 3.60
CA VAL A 396 -6.04 6.62 5.04
C VAL A 396 -7.28 6.28 5.86
N GLU A 397 -7.07 6.02 7.13
CA GLU A 397 -8.12 5.88 8.14
C GLU A 397 -7.77 6.72 9.36
N ILE A 398 -8.70 7.56 9.82
CA ILE A 398 -8.54 8.27 11.10
C ILE A 398 -8.99 7.31 12.20
N LEU A 399 -8.03 6.85 12.99
CA LEU A 399 -8.24 5.93 14.10
C LEU A 399 -8.83 6.64 15.31
N ASP A 400 -8.26 7.80 15.66
CA ASP A 400 -8.74 8.65 16.74
C ASP A 400 -8.21 10.08 16.60
N GLN A 401 -8.74 11.00 17.40
CA GLN A 401 -8.29 12.38 17.50
C GLN A 401 -8.62 13.01 18.85
N GLY A 402 -7.85 14.03 19.23
CA GLY A 402 -8.04 14.77 20.48
C GLY A 402 -6.74 15.38 21.00
N THR A 403 -6.72 15.68 22.28
CA THR A 403 -5.50 16.07 23.00
C THR A 403 -4.61 14.85 23.29
N VAL A 404 -3.31 15.07 23.54
CA VAL A 404 -2.39 13.98 23.93
C VAL A 404 -2.90 13.24 25.17
N GLU A 405 -3.41 13.96 26.18
CA GLU A 405 -3.95 13.36 27.40
C GLU A 405 -5.12 12.40 27.10
N GLU A 406 -6.04 12.78 26.23
CA GLU A 406 -7.17 11.94 25.84
C GLU A 406 -6.71 10.69 25.09
N LEU A 407 -5.76 10.84 24.17
CA LEU A 407 -5.23 9.73 23.37
C LEU A 407 -4.42 8.75 24.25
N VAL A 408 -3.65 9.24 25.23
CA VAL A 408 -2.99 8.41 26.25
C VAL A 408 -4.02 7.68 27.11
N ARG A 409 -5.05 8.37 27.60
CA ARG A 409 -6.10 7.78 28.45
C ARG A 409 -6.86 6.64 27.74
N ARG A 410 -7.02 6.74 26.42
CA ARG A 410 -7.63 5.70 25.57
C ARG A 410 -6.63 4.60 25.16
N GLY A 411 -5.36 4.73 25.52
CA GLY A 411 -4.31 3.74 25.26
C GLY A 411 -3.72 3.79 23.86
N HIS A 412 -3.92 4.87 23.10
CA HIS A 412 -3.41 4.98 21.73
C HIS A 412 -1.97 5.50 21.65
N LEU A 413 -1.51 6.21 22.68
CA LEU A 413 -0.14 6.73 22.77
C LEU A 413 0.59 6.03 23.89
N ALA A 414 1.64 5.29 23.54
CA ALA A 414 2.58 4.68 24.48
C ALA A 414 4.00 4.88 23.96
N PRO A 415 4.97 5.24 24.83
CA PRO A 415 6.35 5.43 24.42
C PRO A 415 6.96 4.09 23.98
N THR A 416 7.63 4.09 22.83
CA THR A 416 8.38 2.92 22.31
C THR A 416 9.86 2.95 22.72
N SER A 417 10.29 4.04 23.36
CA SER A 417 11.66 4.27 23.86
C SER A 417 11.60 4.93 25.23
N THR A 418 12.71 4.88 25.97
CA THR A 418 12.85 5.53 27.27
C THR A 418 13.19 7.02 27.18
N ALA A 419 13.59 7.50 26.00
CA ALA A 419 14.00 8.90 25.81
C ALA A 419 13.53 9.45 24.46
N LEU A 420 13.15 10.73 24.46
CA LEU A 420 12.81 11.46 23.24
C LEU A 420 14.06 11.58 22.36
N PRO A 421 13.99 11.23 21.06
CA PRO A 421 15.08 11.49 20.15
C PRO A 421 15.47 12.98 20.15
N PRO A 422 16.77 13.31 20.05
CA PRO A 422 17.20 14.71 19.95
C PRO A 422 16.54 15.35 18.73
N ALA A 423 16.20 16.64 18.78
CA ALA A 423 15.66 17.33 17.61
C ALA A 423 16.76 17.47 16.55
N PHE A 424 16.66 16.66 15.49
CA PHE A 424 17.67 16.59 14.44
C PHE A 424 17.04 16.39 13.06
N CYS A 425 17.54 17.09 12.06
CA CYS A 425 17.16 16.94 10.66
C CYS A 425 18.38 17.11 9.75
N LEU A 426 18.49 16.29 8.71
CA LEU A 426 19.55 16.43 7.69
C LEU A 426 19.36 17.67 6.82
N ARG A 427 18.11 18.01 6.48
CA ARG A 427 17.75 19.15 5.63
C ARG A 427 16.43 19.77 6.07
N ASP A 428 16.50 21.02 6.53
CA ASP A 428 15.32 21.83 6.85
C ASP A 428 14.86 22.73 5.68
N ASP A 429 15.73 22.93 4.67
CA ASP A 429 15.51 23.85 3.55
C ASP A 429 14.44 23.33 2.56
N ILE A 430 14.24 22.02 2.48
CA ILE A 430 13.31 21.39 1.56
C ILE A 430 12.74 20.11 2.17
N PRO A 431 11.53 20.09 2.74
CA PRO A 431 10.73 18.89 2.65
C PRO A 431 10.30 18.69 1.19
N SER A 432 10.29 17.45 0.69
CA SER A 432 9.53 17.08 -0.50
C SER A 432 8.03 17.46 -0.38
N TRP A 433 7.59 17.80 0.84
CA TRP A 433 6.23 18.18 1.24
C TRP A 433 6.11 19.61 1.79
N GLN A 434 6.74 20.62 1.17
CA GLN A 434 6.58 21.99 1.69
C GLN A 434 5.10 22.41 1.79
N PRO A 435 4.72 23.07 2.90
CA PRO A 435 3.36 23.53 3.16
C PRO A 435 2.97 24.62 2.15
N ALA A 436 1.86 24.43 1.45
CA ALA A 436 1.10 25.58 1.01
C ALA A 436 0.53 26.25 2.28
N PRO A 437 0.68 27.57 2.48
CA PRO A 437 -0.11 28.26 3.50
C PRO A 437 -1.58 27.92 3.23
N LEU A 438 -2.31 27.51 4.27
CA LEU A 438 -3.76 27.31 4.21
C LEU A 438 -4.38 28.65 3.81
N ARG A 439 -4.51 28.91 2.51
CA ARG A 439 -5.22 30.09 2.01
C ARG A 439 -6.68 29.87 2.35
N THR A 440 -7.12 30.47 3.45
CA THR A 440 -8.54 30.70 3.72
C THR A 440 -9.03 31.66 2.64
N ASN A 441 -9.42 31.14 1.47
CA ASN A 441 -10.06 31.94 0.43
C ASN A 441 -11.46 32.35 0.89
N ARG A 442 -11.51 33.38 1.74
CA ARG A 442 -12.70 34.19 2.03
C ARG A 442 -12.29 35.66 2.08
N GLU A 443 -11.84 36.19 0.94
CA GLU A 443 -12.11 37.59 0.63
C GLU A 443 -13.26 37.63 -0.38
N PRO A 444 -14.36 38.37 -0.11
CA PRO A 444 -15.43 38.54 -1.07
C PRO A 444 -14.91 39.33 -2.29
N ALA A 445 -15.15 38.78 -3.47
CA ALA A 445 -14.75 39.39 -4.74
C ALA A 445 -15.26 40.83 -4.84
N ARG A 446 -14.34 41.79 -5.02
CA ARG A 446 -14.69 43.17 -5.35
C ARG A 446 -15.37 43.22 -6.73
N PRO A 447 -16.40 44.06 -6.94
CA PRO A 447 -17.10 44.13 -8.22
C PRO A 447 -16.17 44.70 -9.30
N SER A 448 -16.01 43.97 -10.41
CA SER A 448 -15.22 44.43 -11.55
C SER A 448 -15.92 45.61 -12.26
N ALA A 449 -15.24 46.76 -12.34
CA ALA A 449 -15.68 47.90 -13.11
C ALA A 449 -15.67 47.59 -14.63
N ARG A 450 -16.85 47.63 -15.26
CA ARG A 450 -17.03 47.56 -16.72
C ARG A 450 -16.33 48.74 -17.39
N ARG A 451 -15.27 48.48 -18.17
CA ARG A 451 -14.70 49.44 -19.12
C ARG A 451 -15.40 49.29 -20.48
N SER A 452 -16.18 50.31 -20.87
CA SER A 452 -16.76 50.43 -22.21
C SER A 452 -15.68 50.80 -23.23
N ARG A 453 -15.46 49.98 -24.26
CA ARG A 453 -14.66 50.34 -25.45
C ARG A 453 -15.56 51.01 -26.50
N ARG A 454 -15.32 52.30 -26.75
CA ARG A 454 -15.80 53.05 -27.93
C ARG A 454 -15.01 52.61 -29.16
N ASN A 455 -15.71 52.17 -30.21
CA ASN A 455 -15.16 51.98 -31.55
C ASN A 455 -15.01 53.35 -32.27
N ARG A 456 -13.80 53.66 -32.74
CA ARG A 456 -13.54 54.67 -33.76
C ARG A 456 -13.40 53.95 -35.12
N ARG A 457 -14.29 54.23 -36.06
CA ARG A 457 -14.09 54.03 -37.51
C ARG A 457 -13.95 55.41 -38.15
N GLY A 458 -12.87 55.59 -38.89
CA GLY A 458 -12.64 56.62 -39.91
C GLY A 458 -11.70 55.98 -40.95
N GLY A 459 -11.77 56.27 -42.23
CA GLY A 459 -12.54 57.27 -42.94
C GLY A 459 -12.59 56.99 -44.45
N ALA A 460 -13.14 57.96 -45.16
CA ALA A 460 -13.32 58.03 -46.60
C ALA A 460 -12.05 58.46 -47.33
N ARG A 461 -11.72 57.79 -48.45
CA ARG A 461 -11.80 58.28 -49.84
C ARG A 461 -11.14 57.25 -50.76
#